data_AF-A0A4S8NP26-F1
#
_entry.id   AF-A0A4S8NP26-F1
#
_cell.length_a   1.000
_cell.length_b   1.000
_cell.length_c   1.000
_cell.angle_alpha   90.00
_cell.angle_beta   90.00
_cell.angle_gamma   90.00
#
_symmetry.space_group_name_H-M   'P 1'
#
loop_
_entity.id
_entity.type
_entity.pdbx_description
1 polymer ?
#
loop_
_entity_poly.entity_id
_entity_poly.type
_entity_poly.pdbx_seq_one_letter_code
_entity_poly.pdbx_strand_id
1 'polypeptide(L)'
;MVKAAQGQGSMHDNRAVSTVPTVIAISTGRPQVKEWAGIGRTSIDKTNVSGPARVGELGIEGDTVSDTQHHGGPDQAIYAYAREDLDWWEEQLGRPIRNGQFG
;
A
#
# COMPACT_ATOMS: atom_id res chain seq x y z
N MET A 1 11.55 -1.14 -1.73
CA MET A 1 11.90 -0.64 -0.38
C MET A 1 10.88 -1.17 0.62
N VAL A 2 11.22 -2.18 1.41
CA VAL A 2 10.32 -2.79 2.41
C VAL A 2 10.60 -2.13 3.77
N LYS A 3 9.59 -1.50 4.36
CA LYS A 3 9.66 -1.04 5.75
C LYS A 3 8.86 -2.04 6.58
N ALA A 4 9.54 -3.00 7.20
CA ALA A 4 8.95 -3.80 8.26
C ALA A 4 9.20 -3.05 9.58
N ALA A 5 8.13 -2.49 10.17
CA ALA A 5 8.18 -1.98 11.52
C ALA A 5 7.85 -3.12 12.48
N GLN A 6 8.77 -3.45 13.38
CA GLN A 6 8.47 -4.26 14.57
C GLN A 6 7.85 -3.31 15.61
N GLY A 7 6.52 -3.24 15.67
CA GLY A 7 5.79 -2.52 16.71
C GLY A 7 5.62 -3.40 17.95
N GLN A 8 6.12 -2.95 19.10
CA GLN A 8 5.81 -3.55 20.41
C GLN A 8 4.34 -3.25 20.75
N GLY A 9 3.47 -4.26 20.67
CA GLY A 9 2.05 -4.13 20.96
C GLY A 9 1.76 -4.00 22.46
N SER A 10 0.98 -2.97 22.81
CA SER A 10 0.31 -2.85 24.10
C SER A 10 -0.77 -3.93 24.23
N MET A 11 -0.88 -4.51 25.42
CA MET A 11 -1.77 -5.64 25.73
C MET A 11 -3.23 -5.23 25.58
N HIS A 12 -4.03 -5.99 24.81
CA HIS A 12 -5.42 -6.43 25.07
C HIS A 12 -6.17 -6.82 23.76
N ASP A 13 -5.87 -8.01 23.19
CA ASP A 13 -6.85 -8.94 22.56
C ASP A 13 -6.11 -10.24 22.22
N ASN A 14 -6.58 -11.39 22.71
CA ASN A 14 -5.93 -12.69 22.60
C ASN A 14 -6.56 -13.52 21.48
N ARG A 15 -6.57 -12.99 20.26
CA ARG A 15 -6.64 -13.82 19.05
C ARG A 15 -5.21 -14.21 18.70
N ALA A 16 -4.96 -15.49 18.44
CA ALA A 16 -3.64 -15.96 18.04
C ALA A 16 -3.19 -15.20 16.79
N VAL A 17 -2.30 -14.22 16.97
CA VAL A 17 -1.68 -13.49 15.87
C VAL A 17 -0.81 -14.50 15.14
N SER A 18 -1.11 -14.74 13.85
CA SER A 18 -0.20 -15.47 12.97
C SER A 18 1.15 -14.76 13.00
N THR A 19 2.19 -15.44 13.48
CA THR A 19 3.57 -14.94 13.44
C THR A 19 4.15 -14.93 12.03
N VAL A 20 3.45 -15.54 11.07
CA VAL A 20 3.81 -15.48 9.65
C VAL A 20 3.12 -14.26 9.03
N PRO A 21 3.88 -13.33 8.41
CA PRO A 21 3.28 -12.20 7.69
C PRO A 21 2.44 -12.71 6.53
N THR A 22 1.26 -12.11 6.35
CA THR A 22 0.34 -12.45 5.27
C THR A 22 -0.06 -11.20 4.50
N VAL A 23 -0.34 -11.36 3.22
CA VAL A 23 -0.90 -10.28 2.40
C VAL A 23 -2.41 -10.28 2.58
N ILE A 24 -2.94 -9.26 3.27
CA ILE A 24 -4.37 -9.14 3.54
C ILE A 24 -5.15 -8.40 2.45
N ALA A 25 -4.46 -7.61 1.61
CA ALA A 25 -5.03 -6.89 0.48
C ALA A 25 -3.96 -6.58 -0.56
N ILE A 26 -4.38 -6.54 -1.83
CA ILE A 26 -3.58 -6.08 -2.95
C ILE A 26 -4.32 -4.90 -3.57
N SER A 27 -3.63 -3.80 -3.83
CA SER A 27 -4.23 -2.59 -4.40
C SER A 27 -3.47 -2.12 -5.63
N THR A 28 -4.22 -1.65 -6.63
CA THR A 28 -3.69 -1.12 -7.90
C THR A 28 -4.35 0.20 -8.24
N GLY A 29 -3.69 1.05 -9.01
CA GLY A 29 -4.20 2.36 -9.38
C GLY A 29 -3.76 2.77 -10.77
N ARG A 30 -4.63 3.55 -11.41
CA ARG A 30 -4.38 4.14 -12.73
C ARG A 30 -4.12 5.63 -12.60
N PRO A 31 -3.39 6.24 -13.55
CA PRO A 31 -3.12 7.67 -13.49
C PRO A 31 -4.41 8.47 -13.48
N GLN A 32 -4.52 9.38 -12.52
CA GLN A 32 -5.56 10.38 -12.42
C GLN A 32 -4.93 11.76 -12.55
N VAL A 33 -5.57 12.66 -13.30
CA VAL A 33 -5.18 14.08 -13.34
C VAL A 33 -5.48 14.70 -11.99
N LYS A 34 -4.47 15.33 -11.38
CA LYS A 34 -4.58 16.05 -10.12
C LYS A 34 -3.70 17.28 -10.19
N GLU A 35 -4.28 18.45 -9.93
CA GLU A 35 -3.58 19.73 -10.00
C GLU A 35 -2.40 19.83 -9.02
N TRP A 36 -2.52 19.16 -7.87
CA TRP A 36 -1.49 19.14 -6.84
C TRP A 36 -0.31 18.20 -7.15
N ALA A 37 -0.42 17.34 -8.17
CA ALA A 37 0.64 16.41 -8.51
C ALA A 37 1.71 17.11 -9.35
N GLY A 38 2.99 16.93 -9.01
CA GLY A 38 4.11 17.65 -9.64
C GLY A 38 4.22 17.50 -11.17
N ILE A 39 3.75 16.38 -11.72
CA ILE A 39 3.70 16.12 -13.17
C ILE A 39 2.27 16.19 -13.75
N GLY A 40 1.32 16.79 -13.02
CA GLY A 40 -0.09 16.94 -13.41
C GLY A 40 -0.95 15.66 -13.29
N ARG A 41 -0.35 14.54 -12.86
CA ARG A 41 -1.06 13.27 -12.65
C ARG A 41 -0.40 12.42 -11.57
N THR A 42 -1.17 11.52 -10.98
CA THR A 42 -0.73 10.57 -9.95
C THR A 42 -1.49 9.27 -10.06
N SER A 43 -0.87 8.16 -9.63
CA SER A 43 -1.54 6.87 -9.45
C SER A 43 -1.65 6.47 -7.98
N ILE A 44 -1.47 7.41 -7.04
CA ILE A 44 -1.43 7.10 -5.60
C ILE A 44 -2.77 6.58 -5.05
N ASP A 45 -3.88 6.91 -5.70
CA ASP A 45 -5.20 6.43 -5.32
C ASP A 45 -5.38 4.99 -5.81
N LYS A 46 -4.87 4.03 -5.03
CA LYS A 46 -4.99 2.59 -5.33
C LYS A 46 -6.31 2.04 -4.81
N THR A 47 -6.92 1.10 -5.51
CA THR A 47 -8.13 0.39 -5.06
C THR A 47 -7.84 -1.10 -4.92
N ASN A 48 -8.48 -1.75 -3.95
CA ASN A 48 -8.31 -3.19 -3.75
C ASN A 48 -8.72 -3.98 -5.01
N VAL A 49 -7.89 -4.96 -5.37
CA VAL A 49 -8.20 -5.94 -6.41
C VAL A 49 -9.07 -7.05 -5.83
N SER A 50 -10.08 -7.48 -6.60
CA SER A 50 -10.85 -8.68 -6.27
C SER A 50 -10.18 -9.94 -6.82
N GLY A 51 -9.90 -10.91 -5.95
CA GLY A 51 -9.33 -12.20 -6.37
C GLY A 51 -7.82 -12.16 -6.61
N PRO A 52 -7.26 -13.20 -7.26
CA PRO A 52 -5.83 -13.30 -7.52
C PRO A 52 -5.32 -12.16 -8.41
N ALA A 53 -4.15 -11.61 -8.07
CA ALA A 53 -3.46 -10.62 -8.88
C ALA A 53 -2.20 -11.21 -9.53
N ARG A 54 -1.95 -10.87 -10.79
CA ARG A 54 -0.72 -11.26 -11.49
C ARG A 54 0.40 -10.28 -11.13
N VAL A 55 1.54 -10.81 -10.71
CA VAL A 55 2.76 -10.05 -10.44
C VAL A 55 3.75 -10.30 -11.58
N GLY A 56 4.27 -9.22 -12.16
CA GLY A 56 5.38 -9.23 -13.12
C GLY A 56 6.58 -8.44 -12.60
N GLU A 57 7.63 -8.34 -13.43
CA GLU A 57 8.90 -7.69 -13.07
C GLU A 57 8.74 -6.22 -12.66
N LEU A 58 7.81 -5.50 -13.30
CA LEU A 58 7.61 -4.06 -13.09
C LEU A 58 6.41 -3.74 -12.18
N GLY A 59 5.74 -4.76 -11.63
CA GLY A 59 4.63 -4.60 -10.69
C GLY A 59 3.44 -5.49 -10.97
N ILE A 60 2.29 -5.10 -10.43
CA ILE A 60 1.04 -5.85 -10.52
C ILE A 60 0.28 -5.47 -11.79
N GLU A 61 -0.30 -6.45 -12.47
CA GLU A 61 -1.17 -6.21 -13.62
C GLU A 61 -2.33 -5.27 -13.25
N GLY A 62 -2.48 -4.17 -14.00
CA GLY A 62 -3.48 -3.14 -13.75
C GLY A 62 -3.02 -1.97 -12.87
N ASP A 63 -1.84 -2.05 -12.26
CA ASP A 63 -1.20 -0.91 -11.57
C ASP A 63 -0.40 -0.04 -12.54
N THR A 64 -0.14 1.21 -12.17
CA THR A 64 0.67 2.14 -12.99
C THR A 64 1.49 3.07 -12.13
N VAL A 65 2.78 3.22 -12.43
CA VAL A 65 3.62 4.28 -11.88
C VAL A 65 3.55 5.51 -12.80
N SER A 66 3.09 6.65 -12.27
CA SER A 66 2.85 7.85 -13.10
C SER A 66 4.13 8.62 -13.48
N ASP A 67 5.12 8.68 -12.59
CA ASP A 67 6.43 9.31 -12.81
C ASP A 67 7.52 8.24 -12.77
N THR A 68 7.92 7.75 -13.94
CA THR A 68 8.95 6.71 -14.06
C THR A 68 10.38 7.26 -14.08
N GLN A 69 10.57 8.57 -13.99
CA GLN A 69 11.91 9.15 -13.90
C GLN A 69 12.51 8.92 -12.50
N HIS A 70 11.66 8.97 -11.46
CA HIS A 70 12.08 8.83 -10.07
C HIS A 70 11.48 7.62 -9.35
N HIS A 71 10.40 7.05 -9.89
CA HIS A 71 9.68 5.94 -9.27
C HIS A 71 9.58 4.73 -10.19
N GLY A 72 9.32 3.57 -9.60
CA GLY A 72 9.15 2.32 -10.32
C GLY A 72 10.47 1.63 -10.66
N GLY A 73 10.41 0.72 -11.64
CA GLY A 73 11.48 -0.23 -11.92
C GLY A 73 11.44 -1.46 -11.01
N PRO A 74 12.26 -2.50 -11.29
CA PRO A 74 12.18 -3.77 -10.58
C PRO A 74 12.33 -3.67 -9.06
N ASP A 75 13.19 -2.78 -8.57
CA ASP A 75 13.42 -2.56 -7.14
C ASP A 75 12.28 -1.81 -6.41
N GLN A 76 11.33 -1.28 -7.18
CA GLN A 76 10.15 -0.57 -6.69
C GLN A 76 8.86 -1.12 -7.34
N ALA A 77 8.88 -2.37 -7.80
CA ALA A 77 7.75 -3.01 -8.48
C ALA A 77 6.51 -3.16 -7.57
N ILE A 78 6.74 -3.41 -6.28
CA ILE A 78 5.68 -3.54 -5.27
C ILE A 78 6.05 -2.70 -4.04
N TYR A 79 5.10 -1.91 -3.57
CA TYR A 79 5.15 -1.24 -2.28
C TYR A 79 4.30 -2.00 -1.27
N ALA A 80 4.86 -2.29 -0.09
CA ALA A 80 4.19 -2.98 0.99
C ALA A 80 4.09 -2.08 2.22
N TYR A 81 2.92 -2.07 2.85
CA TYR A 81 2.63 -1.27 4.02
C TYR A 81 1.91 -2.12 5.07
N ALA A 82 2.32 -2.02 6.34
CA ALA A 82 1.77 -2.80 7.44
C ALA A 82 0.36 -2.35 7.80
N ARG A 83 -0.53 -3.30 8.13
CA ARG A 83 -1.91 -2.96 8.54
C ARG A 83 -1.89 -2.28 9.91
N GLU A 84 -0.99 -2.72 10.77
CA GLU A 84 -0.79 -2.20 12.12
C GLU A 84 -0.39 -0.71 12.10
N ASP A 85 0.40 -0.29 11.12
CA ASP A 85 0.76 1.12 10.94
C ASP A 85 -0.47 1.93 10.47
N LEU A 86 -1.32 1.38 9.59
CA LEU A 86 -2.56 2.04 9.19
C LEU A 86 -3.51 2.18 10.38
N ASP A 87 -3.66 1.14 11.20
CA ASP A 87 -4.49 1.17 12.43
C ASP A 87 -4.01 2.26 13.38
N TRP A 88 -2.70 2.35 13.59
CA TRP A 88 -2.12 3.42 14.40
C TRP A 88 -2.45 4.81 13.84
N TRP A 89 -2.34 5.02 12.53
CA TRP A 89 -2.71 6.29 11.90
C TRP A 89 -4.21 6.59 11.94
N GLU A 90 -5.08 5.58 11.87
CA GLU A 90 -6.53 5.76 12.04
C GLU A 90 -6.85 6.40 13.40
N GLU A 91 -6.19 5.90 14.45
CA GLU A 91 -6.31 6.46 15.80
C GLU A 91 -5.78 7.90 15.86
N GLN A 92 -4.59 8.15 15.30
CA GLN A 92 -3.99 9.50 15.33
C GLN A 92 -4.82 10.53 14.55
N LEU A 93 -5.48 10.12 13.47
CA LEU A 93 -6.23 11.02 12.59
C LEU A 93 -7.73 11.06 12.89
N GLY A 94 -8.22 10.20 13.78
CA GLY A 94 -9.64 10.13 14.15
C GLY A 94 -10.56 9.79 12.98
N ARG A 95 -10.07 9.03 11.99
CA ARG A 95 -10.85 8.63 10.81
C ARG A 95 -10.37 7.30 10.23
N PRO A 96 -11.24 6.54 9.53
CA PRO A 96 -10.84 5.30 8.86
C PRO A 96 -9.80 5.54 7.76
N ILE A 97 -8.89 4.57 7.60
CA ILE A 97 -7.84 4.51 6.58
C ILE A 97 -7.86 3.11 5.96
N ARG A 98 -8.34 3.06 4.71
CA ARG A 98 -8.45 1.79 3.98
C ARG A 98 -7.08 1.25 3.58
N ASN A 99 -7.01 -0.06 3.35
CA ASN A 99 -5.86 -0.67 2.68
C ASN A 99 -5.61 0.00 1.31
N GLY A 100 -4.33 0.19 0.97
CA GLY A 100 -3.91 0.86 -0.29
C GLY A 100 -4.07 2.39 -0.29
N GLN A 101 -4.33 3.03 0.85
CA GLN A 101 -4.49 4.49 0.87
C GLN A 101 -3.15 5.26 0.81
N PHE A 102 -2.04 4.62 1.16
CA PHE A 102 -0.70 5.23 1.19
C PHE A 102 0.17 4.85 -0.02
N GLY A 103 -0.43 4.28 -1.07
CA GLY A 103 0.24 3.77 -2.27
C GLY A 103 -0.09 2.32 -2.51
#